data_AF-A0A916PW95-F1
#
_entry.id   AF-A0A916PW95-F1
#
_cell.length_a   1.000
_cell.length_b   1.000
_cell.length_c   1.000
_cell.angle_alpha   90.00
_cell.angle_beta   90.00
_cell.angle_gamma   90.00
#
_symmetry.space_group_name_H-M   'P 1'
#
loop_
_entity.id
_entity.type
_entity.pdbx_description
1 polymer ?
#
loop_
_entity_poly.entity_id
_entity_poly.type
_entity_poly.pdbx_seq_one_letter_code
_entity_poly.pdbx_strand_id
1 'polypeptide(L)' 'MDLPMYFIVGRRPVKLIKPDAGGMDVLAYNWETGEFQREMDYLTTVLMGEGDVDQVSEQEFSQLVMELQNEK' A
#
# COMPACT_ATOMS: atom_id res chain seq x y z
N MET A 1 16.93 -0.84 -1.07
CA MET A 1 15.51 -0.50 -1.21
C MET A 1 15.26 0.70 -0.32
N ASP A 2 14.94 1.83 -0.92
CA ASP A 2 14.50 3.02 -0.20
C ASP A 2 13.02 2.84 0.14
N LEU A 3 12.70 2.93 1.43
CA LEU A 3 11.34 2.89 1.95
C LEU A 3 10.97 4.30 2.40
N PRO A 4 9.72 4.73 2.25
CA PRO A 4 8.55 3.93 1.84
C PRO A 4 8.46 3.66 0.33
N MET A 5 7.86 2.53 -0.02
CA MET A 5 7.47 2.18 -1.40
C MET A 5 5.95 2.09 -1.50
N TYR A 6 5.39 2.55 -2.62
CA TYR A 6 3.95 2.67 -2.82
C TYR A 6 3.50 1.81 -4.00
N PHE A 7 2.39 1.12 -3.81
CA PHE A 7 1.83 0.16 -4.75
C PHE A 7 0.31 0.30 -4.81
N ILE A 8 -0.26 -0.09 -5.94
CA ILE A 8 -1.69 -0.30 -6.13
C ILE A 8 -1.85 -1.77 -6.49
N VAL A 9 -2.59 -2.51 -5.65
CA VAL A 9 -2.94 -3.91 -5.91
C VAL A 9 -4.39 -3.97 -6.36
N GLY A 10 -4.61 -4.08 -7.67
CA GLY A 10 -5.92 -3.92 -8.31
C GLY A 10 -6.46 -2.51 -8.16
N ARG A 11 -7.18 -2.26 -7.05
CA ARG A 11 -7.68 -0.92 -6.66
C ARG A 11 -7.33 -0.53 -5.24
N ARG A 12 -6.52 -1.36 -4.56
CA ARG A 12 -6.17 -1.18 -3.16
C ARG A 12 -4.82 -0.48 -3.05
N PRO A 13 -4.76 0.72 -2.44
CA PRO A 13 -3.49 1.31 -2.07
C PRO A 13 -2.78 0.41 -1.05
N VAL A 14 -1.54 0.02 -1.34
CA VAL A 14 -0.64 -0.73 -0.45
C VAL A 14 0.70 -0.01 -0.36
N LYS A 15 1.24 0.16 0.85
CA LYS A 15 2.55 0.78 1.06
C LYS A 15 3.44 -0.10 1.92
N LEU A 16 4.72 -0.15 1.56
CA LEU A 16 5.76 -0.82 2.31
C LEU A 16 6.50 0.24 3.12
N ILE A 17 6.64 -0.01 4.42
CA ILE A 17 7.35 0.87 5.33
C ILE A 17 8.41 0.10 6.11
N LYS A 18 9.41 0.83 6.61
CA LYS A 18 10.39 0.30 7.56
C LYS A 18 10.01 0.76 8.96
N PRO A 19 9.47 -0.11 9.83
CA PRO A 19 9.20 0.27 11.21
C PRO A 19 10.52 0.46 11.98
N ASP A 20 10.50 1.29 13.04
CA ASP A 20 11.66 1.56 13.90
C ASP A 20 12.25 0.31 14.55
N ALA A 21 11.41 -0.70 14.80
CA ALA A 21 11.81 -2.00 15.35
C ALA A 21 12.64 -2.86 14.36
N GLY A 22 12.83 -2.39 13.12
CA GLY A 22 13.47 -3.13 12.05
C GLY A 22 12.52 -4.04 11.29
N GLY A 23 12.98 -4.56 10.14
CA GLY A 23 12.16 -5.36 9.23
C GLY A 23 11.40 -4.52 8.20
N MET A 24 10.27 -5.04 7.74
CA MET A 24 9.42 -4.42 6.71
C MET A 24 7.97 -4.70 7.06
N ASP A 25 7.15 -3.66 7.10
CA ASP A 25 5.71 -3.77 7.29
C ASP A 25 5.00 -3.39 6.00
N VAL A 26 3.93 -4.14 5.72
CA VAL A 26 3.04 -3.88 4.59
C VAL A 26 1.74 -3.35 5.13
N LEU A 27 1.37 -2.17 4.68
CA LEU A 27 0.16 -1.49 5.08
C LEU A 27 -0.78 -1.40 3.88
N ALA A 28 -1.96 -1.99 3.98
CA ALA A 28 -2.99 -1.90 2.95
C ALA A 28 -4.16 -1.03 3.43
N TYR A 29 -4.74 -0.26 2.51
CA TYR A 29 -5.90 0.58 2.80
C TYR A 29 -7.12 -0.29 3.13
N ASN A 30 -7.80 -0.04 4.25
CA ASN A 30 -9.05 -0.69 4.59
C ASN A 30 -10.22 0.23 4.19
N TRP A 31 -11.08 -0.20 3.26
CA TRP A 31 -12.23 0.58 2.81
C TRP A 31 -13.31 0.78 3.89
N GLU A 32 -13.46 -0.18 4.80
CA GLU A 32 -14.45 -0.08 5.87
C GLU A 32 -14.07 1.01 6.87
N THR A 33 -12.80 1.05 7.29
CA THR A 33 -12.34 2.05 8.27
C THR A 33 -11.84 3.34 7.62
N GLY A 34 -11.31 3.27 6.40
CA GLY A 34 -10.62 4.37 5.72
C GLY A 34 -9.17 4.55 6.18
N GLU A 35 -8.61 3.57 6.89
CA GLU A 35 -7.27 3.61 7.48
C GLU A 35 -6.35 2.53 6.89
N PHE A 36 -5.05 2.73 7.04
CA PHE A 36 -4.05 1.74 6.65
C PHE A 36 -3.81 0.73 7.77
N GLN A 37 -3.98 -0.55 7.46
CA GLN A 37 -3.79 -1.65 8.40
C GLN A 37 -2.67 -2.56 7.94
N ARG A 38 -1.98 -3.19 8.91
CA ARG A 38 -0.90 -4.12 8.63
C ARG A 38 -1.46 -5.40 8.01
N GLU A 39 -1.10 -5.63 6.76
CA GLU A 39 -1.60 -6.73 5.94
C GLU A 39 -0.39 -7.40 5.26
N MET A 40 0.24 -8.31 5.99
CA MET A 40 1.48 -8.98 5.51
C MET A 40 1.23 -9.94 4.35
N ASP A 41 -0.02 -10.33 4.09
CA ASP A 41 -0.37 -11.16 2.92
C ASP A 41 0.01 -10.49 1.59
N TYR A 42 0.00 -9.15 1.53
CA TYR A 42 0.44 -8.42 0.35
C TYR A 42 1.96 -8.36 0.18
N LEU A 43 2.76 -8.80 1.18
CA LEU A 43 4.23 -8.76 1.10
C LEU A 43 4.74 -9.58 -0.08
N THR A 44 4.24 -10.81 -0.24
CA THR A 44 4.64 -11.66 -1.36
C THR A 44 4.15 -11.07 -2.68
N THR A 45 2.90 -10.62 -2.73
CA THR A 45 2.29 -9.99 -3.90
C THR A 45 3.11 -8.83 -4.44
N VAL A 46 3.50 -7.88 -3.59
CA VAL A 46 4.24 -6.68 -4.02
C VAL A 46 5.73 -6.94 -4.27
N LEU A 47 6.34 -7.93 -3.61
CA LEU A 47 7.74 -8.29 -3.83
C LEU A 47 7.96 -9.20 -5.03
N MET A 48 7.03 -10.14 -5.28
CA MET A 48 7.09 -11.08 -6.40
C MET A 48 6.37 -10.56 -7.64
N GLY A 49 5.57 -9.49 -7.53
CA GLY A 49 4.75 -8.96 -8.62
C GLY A 49 3.63 -9.93 -9.03
N GLU A 50 3.08 -10.70 -8.09
CA GLU A 50 2.03 -11.67 -8.38
C GLU A 50 0.65 -11.01 -8.45
N GLY A 51 0.11 -10.90 -9.65
CA GLY A 51 -1.22 -10.36 -9.91
C GLY A 51 -1.20 -8.95 -10.51
N ASP A 52 -2.29 -8.21 -10.28
CA ASP A 52 -2.45 -6.83 -10.76
C ASP A 52 -1.79 -5.88 -9.76
N VAL A 53 -0.48 -5.70 -9.89
CA VAL A 53 0.33 -4.87 -8.99
C VAL A 53 1.05 -3.80 -9.78
N ASP A 54 0.72 -2.54 -9.50
CA ASP A 54 1.40 -1.38 -10.06
C ASP A 54 2.21 -0.68 -8.98
N GLN A 55 3.52 -0.54 -9.19
CA GLN A 55 4.34 0.34 -8.37
C GLN A 55 4.15 1.79 -8.85
N VAL A 56 3.79 2.68 -7.92
CA VAL A 56 3.46 4.08 -8.22
C VAL A 56 4.29 5.04 -7.38
N SER A 57 4.27 6.31 -7.75
CA SER A 57 4.86 7.37 -6.94
C SER A 57 4.01 7.67 -5.69
N GLU A 58 4.63 8.30 -4.68
CA GLU A 58 3.90 8.79 -3.50
C GLU A 58 2.74 9.72 -3.85
N GLN A 59 2.93 10.54 -4.88
CA GLN A 59 1.94 11.51 -5.32
C GLN A 59 0.71 10.79 -5.92
N GLU A 60 0.92 9.85 -6.83
CA GLU A 60 -0.16 9.03 -7.41
C GLU A 60 -0.89 8.23 -6.33
N PHE A 61 -0.14 7.60 -5.43
CA PHE A 61 -0.70 6.90 -4.28
C PHE A 61 -1.57 7.80 -3.42
N SER A 62 -1.09 9.00 -3.09
CA SER A 62 -1.80 9.95 -2.24
C SER A 62 -3.07 10.47 -2.91
N GLN A 63 -3.02 10.73 -4.23
CA GLN A 63 -4.21 11.10 -5.00
C GLN A 63 -5.28 10.02 -4.93
N LEU A 64 -4.92 8.76 -5.21
CA LEU A 64 -5.87 7.64 -5.14
C LEU A 64 -6.48 7.47 -3.75
N VAL A 65 -5.67 7.60 -2.69
CA VAL A 65 -6.17 7.53 -1.31
C VAL A 65 -7.17 8.65 -1.02
N MET A 66 -6.89 9.88 -1.47
CA MET A 66 -7.81 11.00 -1.31
C MET A 66 -9.12 10.78 -2.09
N GLU A 67 -9.05 10.24 -3.30
CA GLU A 67 -10.23 9.88 -4.09
C GLU A 67 -11.08 8.84 -3.35
N LEU A 68 -10.47 7.74 -2.87
CA LEU A 68 -11.15 6.69 -2.12
C LEU A 68 -11.75 7.16 -0.80
N GLN A 69 -11.16 8.18 -0.16
CA GLN A 69 -11.71 8.78 1.06
C GLN A 69 -12.87 9.73 0.78
N ASN A 70 -12.89 10.38 -0.38
CA ASN A 70 -13.99 11.27 -0.80
C ASN A 70 -15.20 10.52 -1.37
N GLU A 71 -15.02 9.28 -1.85
CA GLU A 71 -16.11 8.42 -2.35
C GLU A 71 -16.93 7.73 -1.24
N LYS A 72 -16.59 7.95 0.03
CA LYS A 72 -17.31 7.43 1.21
C LYS A 72 -18.53 8.27 1.56
#